data_AF-A0A401U0Y2-F1
#
_entry.id   AF-A0A401U0Y2-F1
#
_cell.length_a   1.000
_cell.length_b   1.000
_cell.length_c   1.000
_cell.angle_alpha   90.00
_cell.angle_beta   90.00
_cell.angle_gamma   90.00
#
_symmetry.space_group_name_H-M   'P 1'
#
loop_
_entity.id
_entity.type
_entity.pdbx_description
1 polymer ?
#
loop_
_entity_poly.entity_id
_entity_poly.type
_entity_poly.pdbx_seq_one_letter_code
_entity_poly.pdbx_strand_id
1 'polypeptide(L)' 'RYCDNLSYRLLSAANFGKIMRDVFPNFKARRLGGRGQSKYPCHA' A
#
# COMPACT_ATOMS: atom_id res chain seq x y z
N ARG A 1 -3.26 6.04 -11.64
CA ARG A 1 -4.38 7.00 -11.70
C ARG A 1 -4.01 8.39 -11.18
N TYR A 2 -3.51 8.56 -9.94
CA TYR A 2 -3.11 9.90 -9.47
C TYR A 2 -1.98 10.53 -10.31
N CYS A 3 -0.91 9.76 -10.61
CA CYS A 3 0.20 10.26 -11.43
C CYS A 3 -0.19 10.48 -12.91
N ASP A 4 -1.07 9.64 -13.46
CA ASP A 4 -1.49 9.72 -14.88
C ASP A 4 -2.28 11.01 -15.17
N ASN A 5 -3.13 11.44 -14.24
CA ASN A 5 -3.92 12.68 -14.37
C ASN A 5 -3.07 13.95 -14.27
N LEU A 6 -1.85 13.85 -13.74
CA LEU A 6 -0.94 14.97 -13.51
C LEU A 6 0.27 14.93 -14.45
N SER A 7 0.32 13.98 -15.40
CA SER A 7 1.51 13.71 -16.25
C SER A 7 2.80 13.50 -15.45
N TYR A 8 2.71 13.03 -14.20
CA TYR A 8 3.88 12.73 -13.39
C TYR A 8 4.41 11.35 -13.72
N ARG A 9 5.75 11.25 -13.82
CA ARG A 9 6.42 9.96 -13.98
C ARG A 9 6.07 9.05 -12.80
N LEU A 10 5.58 7.86 -13.11
CA LEU A 10 5.35 6.81 -12.11
C LEU A 10 6.67 6.53 -11.38
N LEU A 11 6.63 6.60 -10.05
CA LEU A 11 7.76 6.25 -9.21
C LEU A 11 7.85 4.72 -9.11
N SER A 12 9.08 4.20 -9.08
CA SER A 12 9.31 2.80 -8.70
C SER A 12 8.78 2.55 -7.28
N ALA A 13 8.27 1.34 -7.03
CA ALA A 13 7.76 0.93 -5.72
C ALA A 13 8.75 1.18 -4.58
N ALA A 14 10.06 1.04 -4.85
CA ALA A 14 11.12 1.32 -3.88
C ALA A 14 11.18 2.82 -3.51
N ASN A 15 11.15 3.71 -4.50
CA ASN A 15 11.21 5.16 -4.29
C ASN A 15 9.94 5.66 -3.60
N PHE A 16 8.78 5.15 -4.02
CA PHE A 16 7.51 5.45 -3.38
C PHE A 16 7.51 5.05 -1.89
N GLY A 17 7.97 3.84 -1.58
CA GLY A 17 8.08 3.36 -0.20
C GLY A 17 9.07 4.17 0.66
N LYS A 18 10.07 4.80 0.06
CA LYS A 18 10.97 5.74 0.75
C LYS A 18 10.27 7.05 1.07
N ILE A 19 9.62 7.67 0.07
CA ILE A 19 8.87 8.93 0.24
C ILE A 19 7.74 8.77 1.26
N MET A 20 7.01 7.65 1.22
CA MET A 20 5.92 7.37 2.16
C MET A 20 6.40 7.35 3.62
N ARG A 21 7.62 6.89 3.89
CA ARG A 21 8.21 6.89 5.24
C ARG A 21 8.69 8.27 5.68
N ASP A 22 9.11 9.10 4.72
CA ASP A 22 9.57 10.46 4.97
C ASP A 22 8.38 11.40 5.26
N VAL A 23 7.32 11.30 4.44
CA VAL A 23 6.09 12.10 4.59
C VAL A 23 5.25 11.62 5.78
N PHE A 24 5.21 10.31 6.04
CA PHE A 24 4.47 9.73 7.17
C PHE A 24 5.43 8.95 8.09
N PRO A 25 6.17 9.64 8.98
CA PRO A 25 7.21 9.01 9.81
C PRO A 25 6.67 7.92 10.76
N ASN A 26 5.38 8.00 11.12
CA ASN A 26 4.73 7.00 11.98
C ASN A 26 4.02 5.88 11.20
N PHE A 27 4.00 5.94 9.87
CA PHE A 27 3.36 4.92 9.04
C PHE A 27 4.19 3.62 9.06
N LYS A 28 3.58 2.53 9.53
CA LYS A 28 4.18 1.21 9.55
C LYS A 28 3.41 0.27 8.63
N ALA A 29 4.05 -0.16 7.56
CA ALA A 29 3.52 -1.20 6.70
C ALA A 29 3.46 -2.53 7.47
N ARG A 30 2.31 -3.19 7.44
CA ARG A 30 2.11 -4.54 7.99
C ARG A 30 1.49 -5.42 6.91
N ARG A 31 1.98 -6.65 6.79
CA ARG A 31 1.33 -7.69 5.99
C ARG A 31 0.06 -8.11 6.71
N LEU A 32 -1.10 -7.78 6.16
CA LEU A 32 -2.39 -8.23 6.68
C LEU A 32 -2.81 -9.50 5.92
N GLY A 33 -3.13 -10.56 6.66
CA GLY A 33 -3.64 -11.82 6.12
C GLY A 33 -2.84 -13.06 6.52
N GLY A 34 -3.54 -14.05 7.09
CA GLY A 34 -3.20 -15.47 7.07
C GLY A 34 -4.37 -16.23 6.43
N ARG A 35 -4.09 -17.27 5.62
CA ARG A 35 -5.15 -18.02 4.91
C ARG A 35 -6.14 -18.58 5.93
N GLY A 36 -7.43 -18.23 5.80
CA GLY A 36 -8.53 -18.78 6.61
C GLY A 36 -8.94 -18.00 7.87
N GLN A 37 -8.35 -16.84 8.17
CA GLN A 37 -8.70 -16.02 9.35
C GLN A 37 -9.41 -14.71 8.97
N SER A 38 -10.16 -14.70 7.86
CA SER A 38 -11.06 -13.58 7.57
C SER A 38 -12.19 -13.57 8.58
N LYS A 39 -12.52 -12.40 9.14
CA LYS A 39 -13.71 -12.21 10.01
C LYS A 39 -15.03 -12.69 9.39
N TYR A 40 -15.03 -12.89 8.08
CA TYR A 40 -16.11 -13.50 7.33
C TYR A 40 -15.59 -14.82 6.76
N PRO A 41 -15.92 -15.97 7.36
CA PRO A 41 -15.79 -17.25 6.68
C PRO A 41 -16.68 -17.17 5.44
N CYS A 42 -16.18 -17.62 4.29
CA CYS A 42 -16.98 -17.67 3.07
C CYS A 42 -18.31 -18.37 3.38
N HIS A 43 -19.43 -17.70 3.08
CA HIS A 43 -20.73 -18.35 2.95
C HIS A 43 -20.56 -19.56 2.02
N ALA A 44 -20.65 -20.76 2.59
CA ALA A 44 -20.82 -22.03 1.93
C ALA A 44 -21.82 -22.83 2.76
#